data_AF-A0A730JLS3-F1
#
_entry.id   AF-A0A730JLS3-F1
#
_cell.length_a   1.000
_cell.length_b   1.000
_cell.length_c   1.000
_cell.angle_alpha   90.00
_cell.angle_beta   90.00
_cell.angle_gamma   90.00
#
_symmetry.space_group_name_H-M   'P 1'
#
loop_
_entity.id
_entity.type
_entity.pdbx_description
1 polymer ?
#
loop_
_entity_poly.entity_id
_entity_poly.type
_entity_poly.pdbx_seq_one_letter_code
_entity_poly.pdbx_strand_id
1 'polypeptide(L)' 'VPSVPLQCHYIGGRRPKLTPEQWAQAGCLIRAGVPRQQVAIIYDVGLSTLYRKFLAGYR' A
#
# COMPACT_ATOMS: atom_id res chain seq x y z
N VAL A 1 -9.88 14.75 11.01
CA VAL A 1 -8.55 14.13 11.24
C VAL A 1 -8.77 12.64 11.37
N PRO A 2 -8.29 11.77 10.46
CA PRO A 2 -8.41 10.36 10.72
C PRO A 2 -7.37 9.99 11.78
N SER A 3 -7.86 9.68 12.98
CA SER A 3 -7.10 9.02 14.05
C SER A 3 -6.71 7.64 13.58
N VAL A 4 -5.41 7.34 13.55
CA VAL A 4 -4.92 6.00 13.24
C VAL A 4 -4.32 5.41 14.51
N PRO A 5 -4.79 4.24 14.98
CA PRO A 5 -4.14 3.56 16.08
C PRO A 5 -2.73 3.13 15.65
N LEU A 6 -1.75 3.73 16.33
CA LEU A 6 -0.39 3.23 16.42
C LEU A 6 -0.42 1.80 16.98
N GLN A 7 -0.38 0.76 16.14
CA GLN A 7 0.43 -0.45 16.41
C GLN A 7 0.34 -1.50 15.30
N CYS A 8 1.49 -2.04 14.89
CA CYS A 8 1.77 -3.48 14.94
C CYS A 8 3.29 -3.72 14.84
N HIS A 9 3.78 -4.60 15.69
CA HIS A 9 5.15 -4.69 16.20
C HIS A 9 6.28 -4.87 15.19
N TYR A 10 7.42 -4.21 15.49
CA TYR A 10 8.70 -4.38 14.82
C TYR A 10 9.42 -5.62 15.36
N ILE A 11 9.15 -6.80 14.80
CA ILE A 11 9.90 -8.02 15.11
C ILE A 11 11.08 -8.11 14.14
N GLY A 12 12.20 -7.48 14.49
CA GLY A 12 13.56 -7.84 14.02
C GLY A 12 13.89 -7.78 12.52
N GLY A 13 13.13 -7.05 11.68
CA GLY A 13 13.35 -6.96 10.22
C GLY A 13 13.89 -5.62 9.72
N ARG A 14 14.24 -5.52 8.43
CA ARG A 14 14.51 -4.24 7.74
C ARG A 14 13.27 -3.35 7.80
N ARG A 15 13.45 -2.04 7.98
CA ARG A 15 12.32 -1.09 7.97
C ARG A 15 11.57 -1.21 6.64
N PRO A 16 10.28 -1.58 6.65
CA PRO A 16 9.48 -1.56 5.44
C PRO A 16 9.37 -0.11 4.95
N LYS A 17 9.60 0.10 3.65
CA LYS A 17 9.57 1.45 3.03
C LYS A 17 8.18 2.09 3.05
N LEU A 18 7.14 1.28 3.26
CA LEU A 18 5.75 1.72 3.27
C LEU A 18 5.04 1.25 4.53
N THR A 19 4.35 2.17 5.21
CA THR A 19 3.55 1.83 6.40
C THR A 19 2.30 1.04 6.02
N PRO A 20 1.74 0.23 6.93
CA PRO A 20 0.48 -0.47 6.67
C PRO A 20 -0.68 0.48 6.30
N GLU A 21 -0.67 1.70 6.81
CA GLU A 21 -1.66 2.74 6.49
C GLU A 21 -1.54 3.23 5.04
N GLN A 22 -0.31 3.47 4.58
CA GLN A 22 -0.05 3.81 3.18
C GLN A 22 -0.47 2.69 2.24
N TRP A 23 -0.31 1.43 2.66
CA TRP A 23 -0.85 0.28 1.92
C TRP A 23 -2.39 0.30 1.87
N ALA A 24 -3.06 0.60 2.98
CA ALA A 24 -4.52 0.72 3.00
C ALA A 24 -5.01 1.84 2.07
N GLN A 25 -4.31 2.98 2.06
CA GLN A 25 -4.63 4.13 1.21
C GLN A 25 -4.37 3.83 -0.28
N ALA A 26 -3.26 3.17 -0.60
CA ALA A 26 -2.98 2.67 -1.95
C ALA A 26 -4.05 1.67 -2.44
N GLY A 27 -4.52 0.80 -1.56
CA GLY A 27 -5.63 -0.13 -1.85
C GLY A 27 -6.95 0.59 -2.13
N CYS A 28 -7.27 1.64 -1.38
CA CYS A 28 -8.45 2.48 -1.63
C CYS A 28 -8.36 3.18 -3.00
N LEU A 29 -7.19 3.69 -3.40
CA LEU A 29 -6.99 4.30 -4.72
C LEU A 29 -7.15 3.30 -5.86
N ILE A 30 -6.60 2.08 -5.70
CA ILE A 30 -6.78 1.00 -6.67
C ILE A 30 -8.26 0.62 -6.79
N ARG A 31 -8.99 0.57 -5.66
CA ARG A 31 -10.44 0.30 -5.66
C ARG A 31 -11.28 1.43 -6.25
N ALA A 32 -10.83 2.67 -6.12
CA ALA A 32 -11.43 3.83 -6.77
C ALA A 32 -11.19 3.87 -8.29
N GLY A 33 -10.43 2.92 -8.85
CA GLY A 33 -10.14 2.84 -10.28
C GLY A 33 -8.91 3.64 -10.73
N VAL A 34 -8.10 4.14 -9.79
CA VAL A 34 -6.84 4.84 -10.13
C VAL A 34 -5.86 3.85 -10.75
N PRO A 35 -5.18 4.22 -11.86
CA PRO A 35 -4.22 3.33 -12.49
C PRO A 35 -3.06 3.00 -11.54
N ARG A 36 -2.69 1.71 -11.51
CA ARG A 36 -1.62 1.17 -10.65
C ARG A 36 -0.26 1.87 -10.90
N GLN A 37 -0.03 2.38 -12.11
CA GLN A 37 1.15 3.20 -12.45
C GLN A 37 1.19 4.53 -11.67
N GLN A 38 0.05 5.20 -11.53
CA GLN A 38 -0.02 6.46 -10.79
C GLN A 38 0.17 6.22 -9.29
N VAL A 39 -0.41 5.15 -8.76
CA VAL A 39 -0.19 4.71 -7.37
C VAL A 39 1.28 4.35 -7.13
N ALA A 40 1.93 3.70 -8.09
CA ALA A 40 3.36 3.39 -8.04
C ALA A 40 4.25 4.64 -7.92
N ILE A 41 3.92 5.69 -8.67
CA ILE A 41 4.65 6.98 -8.63
C ILE A 41 4.43 7.69 -7.28
N ILE A 42 3.17 7.75 -6.80
CA ILE A 42 2.82 8.47 -5.56
C ILE A 42 3.54 7.90 -4.33
N TYR A 43 3.64 6.56 -4.24
CA TYR A 43 4.21 5.88 -3.09
C TYR A 43 5.65 5.40 -3.33
N ASP A 44 6.26 5.72 -4.47
CA ASP A 44 7.58 5.23 -4.90
C ASP A 44 7.70 3.70 -4.74
N VAL A 45 6.65 2.98 -5.17
CA VAL A 45 6.57 1.52 -5.10
C VAL A 45 6.58 0.93 -6.51
N GLY A 46 7.36 -0.13 -6.70
CA GLY A 46 7.35 -0.86 -7.97
C GLY A 46 5.98 -1.47 -8.27
N LEU A 47 5.57 -1.46 -9.55
CA LEU A 47 4.37 -2.14 -10.03
C LEU A 47 4.34 -3.61 -9.59
N SER A 48 5.48 -4.30 -9.59
CA SER A 48 5.62 -5.69 -9.15
C SER A 48 5.30 -5.88 -7.67
N THR A 49 5.47 -4.85 -6.83
CA THR A 49 5.10 -4.88 -5.41
C THR A 49 3.59 -4.68 -5.26
N LEU A 50 3.00 -3.77 -6.04
CA LEU A 50 1.56 -3.58 -6.08
C LEU A 50 0.83 -4.83 -6.59
N TYR A 51 1.33 -5.48 -7.65
CA TYR A 51 0.75 -6.74 -8.17
C TYR A 51 0.83 -7.90 -7.17
N ARG A 52 1.92 -8.00 -6.41
CA ARG A 52 2.08 -9.03 -5.36
C ARG A 52 1.15 -8.80 -4.18
N LYS A 53 0.91 -7.53 -3.81
CA LYS A 53 0.08 -7.17 -2.66
C LYS A 53 -1.41 -7.14 -2.98
N PHE A 54 -1.74 -6.67 -4.18
CA PHE A 54 -3.09 -6.59 -4.73
C PHE A 54 -3.15 -7.49 -5.96
N LEU A 55 -3.19 -8.81 -5.71
CA LEU A 55 -3.38 -9.82 -6.76
C LEU A 55 -4.58 -9.42 -7.64
N ALA A 56 -4.43 -9.56 -8.95
CA ALA A 56 -5.34 -9.04 -9.98
C ALA A 56 -6.72 -9.74 -10.05
N GLY A 57 -7.36 -9.97 -8.91
CA GLY A 57 -8.62 -10.68 -8.77
C GLY A 57 -9.59 -10.01 -7.79
N TYR A 58 -9.54 -8.69 -7.61
CA TYR A 58 -10.63 -7.96 -6.96
C TYR A 58 -11.61 -7.49 -8.03
N ARG A 59 -12.46 -8.43 -8.47
CA ARG A 59 -13.76 -8.13 -9.05
C ARG A 59 -14.73 -7.79 -7.93
#